data_AF-A0A2T0U7G8-F1
#
_entry.id   AF-A0A2T0U7G8-F1
#
_cell.length_a   1.000
_cell.length_b   1.000
_cell.length_c   1.000
_cell.angle_alpha   90.00
_cell.angle_beta   90.00
_cell.angle_gamma   90.00
#
_symmetry.space_group_name_H-M   'P 1'
#
loop_
_entity.id
_entity.type
_entity.pdbx_description
1 polymer ?
#
loop_
_entity_poly.entity_id
_entity_poly.type
_entity_poly.pdbx_seq_one_letter_code
_entity_poly.pdbx_strand_id
1 'polypeptide(L)'
;MAKESILFHSEGIPFVLKQKGEIRKWITATIANENQRCGDLSFIFCSDDYLLDMNIQYLNHDTLTDIITFDNSEEEGLIEGDIFISIDRIRDNAASFKTSERDELHRVIIHGILHLLGYKDKGKEHKATMTAKENQYLQARTF
;
A
#
# COMPACT_ATOMS: atom_id res chain seq x y z
N MET A 1 -25.84 6.28 -2.57
CA MET A 1 -25.08 5.18 -1.95
C MET A 1 -23.62 5.41 -2.31
N ALA A 2 -22.81 5.91 -1.38
CA ALA A 2 -21.40 6.14 -1.63
C ALA A 2 -20.75 4.77 -1.91
N LYS A 3 -20.19 4.63 -3.10
CA LYS A 3 -19.64 3.39 -3.60
C LYS A 3 -18.19 3.38 -3.11
N GLU A 4 -17.92 2.71 -1.99
CA GLU A 4 -16.56 2.50 -1.46
C GLU A 4 -15.65 2.05 -2.61
N SER A 5 -14.84 2.97 -3.16
CA SER A 5 -14.18 2.74 -4.45
C SER A 5 -12.69 2.50 -4.25
N ILE A 6 -12.36 1.30 -3.77
CA ILE A 6 -10.98 0.83 -3.88
C ILE A 6 -10.69 0.54 -5.36
N LEU A 7 -9.90 1.39 -5.98
CA LEU A 7 -9.53 1.32 -7.38
C LEU A 7 -8.08 0.84 -7.54
N PHE A 8 -7.84 0.10 -8.62
CA PHE A 8 -6.51 -0.44 -8.94
C PHE A 8 -6.17 -0.07 -10.38
N HIS A 9 -5.14 0.77 -10.53
CA HIS A 9 -4.65 1.32 -11.77
C HIS A 9 -3.20 0.87 -12.02
N SER A 10 -2.77 0.90 -13.27
CA SER A 10 -1.38 0.65 -13.63
C SER A 10 -0.95 1.72 -14.61
N GLU A 11 0.17 2.36 -14.33
CA GLU A 11 0.69 3.51 -15.07
C GLU A 11 2.02 3.15 -15.70
N GLY A 12 2.14 3.30 -17.02
CA GLY A 12 3.38 3.04 -17.75
C GLY A 12 3.86 1.58 -17.80
N ILE A 13 3.14 0.62 -17.19
CA ILE A 13 3.56 -0.79 -17.12
C ILE A 13 2.44 -1.77 -17.47
N PRO A 14 2.76 -2.91 -18.13
CA PRO A 14 1.81 -3.98 -18.40
C PRO A 14 1.61 -4.88 -17.15
N PHE A 15 1.16 -4.29 -16.06
CA PHE A 15 0.88 -5.01 -14.81
C PHE A 15 -0.61 -5.28 -14.64
N VAL A 16 -0.96 -6.50 -14.20
CA VAL A 16 -2.34 -6.87 -13.92
C VAL A 16 -2.42 -7.49 -12.54
N LEU A 17 -3.03 -6.75 -11.62
CA LEU A 17 -3.34 -7.25 -10.28
C LEU A 17 -4.41 -8.36 -10.37
N LYS A 18 -4.06 -9.56 -9.90
CA LYS A 18 -4.97 -10.70 -9.78
C LYS A 18 -5.82 -10.57 -8.52
N GLN A 19 -6.99 -11.22 -8.51
CA GLN A 19 -7.86 -11.34 -7.32
C GLN A 19 -8.26 -9.99 -6.69
N LYS A 20 -8.45 -8.95 -7.51
CA LYS A 20 -8.85 -7.60 -7.07
C LYS A 20 -10.01 -7.61 -6.07
N GLY A 21 -11.01 -8.49 -6.26
CA GLY A 21 -12.15 -8.61 -5.34
C GLY A 21 -11.77 -9.05 -3.93
N GLU A 22 -10.87 -10.03 -3.79
CA GLU A 22 -10.42 -10.51 -2.48
C GLU A 22 -9.48 -9.51 -1.81
N ILE A 23 -8.62 -8.84 -2.60
CA ILE A 23 -7.77 -7.75 -2.11
C ILE A 23 -8.61 -6.60 -1.56
N ARG A 24 -9.70 -6.20 -2.24
CA ARG A 24 -10.62 -5.18 -1.72
C ARG A 24 -11.20 -5.56 -0.38
N LYS A 25 -11.80 -6.76 -0.29
CA LYS A 25 -12.38 -7.24 0.97
C LYS A 25 -11.36 -7.26 2.10
N TRP A 26 -10.14 -7.68 1.79
CA TRP A 26 -9.05 -7.72 2.75
C TRP A 26 -8.64 -6.33 3.22
N ILE A 27 -8.46 -5.35 2.32
CA ILE A 27 -8.16 -3.97 2.68
C ILE A 27 -9.29 -3.37 3.53
N THR A 28 -10.55 -3.51 3.10
CA THR A 28 -11.71 -3.00 3.84
C THR A 28 -11.79 -3.64 5.23
N ALA A 29 -11.54 -4.94 5.35
CA ALA A 29 -11.51 -5.64 6.63
C ALA A 29 -10.35 -5.16 7.53
N THR A 30 -9.17 -4.91 6.97
CA THR A 30 -8.04 -4.33 7.71
C THR A 30 -8.39 -2.97 8.29
N ILE A 31 -8.97 -2.07 7.49
CA ILE A 31 -9.37 -0.72 7.92
C ILE A 31 -10.45 -0.82 9.02
N ALA A 32 -11.46 -1.67 8.81
CA ALA A 32 -12.52 -1.89 9.80
C ALA A 32 -11.99 -2.46 11.12
N ASN A 33 -11.01 -3.37 11.10
CA ASN A 33 -10.38 -3.94 12.30
C ASN A 33 -9.61 -2.90 13.12
N GLU A 34 -9.20 -1.79 12.50
CA GLU A 34 -8.55 -0.66 13.16
C GLU A 34 -9.58 0.42 13.59
N ASN A 35 -10.88 0.11 13.52
CA ASN A 35 -12.01 0.98 13.87
C ASN A 35 -12.11 2.25 13.00
N GLN A 36 -11.69 2.14 11.75
CA GLN A 36 -11.72 3.22 10.76
C GLN A 36 -12.70 2.88 9.64
N ARG A 37 -13.17 3.89 8.89
CA ARG A 37 -14.01 3.69 7.70
C ARG A 37 -13.16 3.74 6.44
N CYS A 38 -13.45 2.85 5.50
CA CYS A 38 -12.83 2.86 4.18
C CYS A 38 -13.56 3.88 3.30
N GLY A 39 -12.87 4.94 2.87
CA GLY A 39 -13.35 5.83 1.83
C GLY A 39 -12.78 5.45 0.47
N ASP A 40 -12.52 6.44 -0.37
CA ASP A 40 -11.94 6.25 -1.69
C ASP A 40 -10.43 6.05 -1.62
N LEU A 41 -9.97 4.90 -2.13
CA LEU A 41 -8.56 4.51 -2.14
C LEU A 41 -8.13 4.11 -3.54
N SER A 42 -7.10 4.78 -4.06
CA SER A 42 -6.52 4.43 -5.36
C SER A 42 -5.17 3.77 -5.16
N PHE A 43 -4.99 2.60 -5.77
CA PHE A 43 -3.70 1.94 -5.87
C PHE A 43 -3.16 2.06 -7.29
N ILE A 44 -2.02 2.72 -7.45
CA ILE A 44 -1.37 2.97 -8.74
C ILE A 44 -0.08 2.15 -8.80
N PHE A 45 -0.07 1.11 -9.62
CA PHE A 45 1.11 0.30 -9.88
C PHE A 45 1.93 0.92 -11.01
N CYS A 46 3.20 1.25 -10.75
CA CYS A 46 4.05 1.98 -11.69
C CYS A 46 5.48 1.40 -11.71
N SER A 47 6.34 1.95 -12.58
CA SER A 47 7.77 1.63 -12.62
C SER A 47 8.54 2.42 -11.56
N ASP A 48 9.79 2.02 -11.32
CA ASP A 48 10.70 2.78 -10.45
C ASP A 48 10.90 4.22 -10.92
N ASP A 49 11.12 4.42 -12.21
CA ASP A 49 11.36 5.74 -12.79
C ASP A 49 10.18 6.68 -12.54
N TYR A 50 8.96 6.19 -12.72
CA TYR A 50 7.75 6.95 -12.44
C TYR A 50 7.65 7.32 -10.95
N LEU A 51 7.92 6.36 -10.07
CA LEU A 51 7.84 6.59 -8.63
C LEU A 51 8.94 7.52 -8.13
N LEU A 52 10.14 7.47 -8.72
CA LEU A 52 11.25 8.38 -8.45
C LEU A 52 10.89 9.81 -8.84
N ASP A 53 10.34 10.00 -10.04
CA ASP A 53 9.87 11.31 -10.50
C ASP A 53 8.83 11.88 -9.53
N MET A 54 7.88 11.06 -9.06
CA MET A 54 6.92 11.46 -8.04
C MET A 54 7.59 11.83 -6.71
N ASN A 55 8.58 11.04 -6.25
CA ASN A 55 9.28 11.30 -4.99
C ASN A 55 10.07 12.62 -5.03
N ILE A 56 10.67 12.94 -6.18
CA ILE A 56 11.38 14.20 -6.38
C ILE A 56 10.38 15.37 -6.48
N GLN A 57 9.35 15.24 -7.32
CA GLN A 57 8.41 16.33 -7.61
C GLN A 57 7.55 16.72 -6.41
N TYR A 58 7.07 15.74 -5.64
CA TYR A 58 6.10 15.98 -4.56
C TYR A 58 6.70 15.94 -3.16
N LEU A 59 7.78 15.17 -2.95
CA LEU A 59 8.39 14.99 -1.63
C LEU A 59 9.81 15.55 -1.54
N ASN A 60 10.38 16.03 -2.65
CA ASN A 60 11.74 16.55 -2.74
C ASN A 60 12.80 15.54 -2.23
N HIS A 61 12.56 14.25 -2.47
CA HIS A 61 13.47 13.17 -2.12
C HIS A 61 13.95 12.45 -3.39
N ASP A 62 15.26 12.52 -3.64
CA ASP A 62 15.93 11.81 -4.74
C ASP A 62 16.38 10.41 -4.27
N THR A 63 15.41 9.56 -3.95
CA THR A 63 15.66 8.18 -3.50
C THR A 63 14.62 7.23 -4.06
N LEU A 64 15.06 6.06 -4.53
CA LEU A 64 14.15 4.97 -4.87
C LEU A 64 13.42 4.48 -3.61
N THR A 65 12.11 4.29 -3.74
CA THR A 65 11.22 3.71 -2.72
C THR A 65 10.33 2.68 -3.37
N ASP A 66 9.78 1.75 -2.60
CA ASP A 66 8.81 0.76 -3.07
C ASP A 66 7.38 1.29 -3.04
N ILE A 67 7.12 2.30 -2.20
CA ILE A 67 5.81 2.91 -2.01
C ILE A 67 5.87 4.41 -1.72
N ILE A 68 4.86 5.13 -2.22
CA ILE A 68 4.51 6.49 -1.81
C ILE A 68 3.01 6.52 -1.51
N THR A 69 2.65 7.06 -0.35
CA THR A 69 1.28 7.18 0.10
C THR A 69 0.93 8.65 0.27
N PHE A 70 -0.14 9.10 -0.38
CA PHE A 70 -0.74 10.42 -0.20
C PHE A 70 -2.04 10.25 0.58
N ASP A 71 -2.09 10.86 1.77
CA ASP A 71 -3.27 10.90 2.60
C ASP A 71 -4.17 12.06 2.14
N ASN A 72 -5.37 11.73 1.70
CA ASN A 72 -6.39 12.67 1.23
C ASN A 72 -7.56 12.75 2.21
N SER A 73 -7.45 12.16 3.41
CA SER A 73 -8.54 12.16 4.39
C SER A 73 -8.86 13.58 4.90
N GLU A 74 -10.12 13.99 4.74
CA GLU A 74 -10.64 15.26 5.28
C GLU A 74 -11.39 15.06 6.61
N GLU A 75 -11.88 13.85 6.88
CA GLU A 75 -12.67 13.50 8.06
C GLU A 75 -11.91 12.53 8.98
N GLU A 76 -11.87 12.83 10.28
CA GLU A 76 -11.37 11.87 11.26
C GLU A 76 -12.20 10.58 11.22
N GLY A 77 -11.53 9.42 11.21
CA GLY A 77 -12.24 8.16 11.14
C GLY A 77 -12.49 7.64 9.71
N LEU A 78 -12.06 8.36 8.67
CA LEU A 78 -12.25 8.00 7.26
C LEU A 78 -10.88 7.96 6.55
N ILE A 79 -10.59 6.85 5.89
CA ILE A 79 -9.32 6.62 5.22
C ILE A 79 -9.48 6.78 3.71
N GLU A 80 -8.84 7.82 3.16
CA GLU A 80 -8.87 8.18 1.74
C GLU A 80 -7.47 8.57 1.28
N GLY A 81 -7.11 8.19 0.06
CA GLY A 81 -5.75 8.43 -0.39
C GLY A 81 -5.32 7.67 -1.63
N ASP A 82 -4.16 8.05 -2.12
CA ASP A 82 -3.52 7.46 -3.29
C ASP A 82 -2.23 6.75 -2.88
N ILE A 83 -2.10 5.49 -3.28
CA ILE A 83 -0.98 4.62 -2.94
C ILE A 83 -0.28 4.23 -4.24
N PHE A 84 0.91 4.76 -4.44
CA PHE A 84 1.76 4.46 -5.59
C PHE A 84 2.76 3.38 -5.20
N ILE A 85 2.83 2.31 -5.99
CA ILE A 85 3.67 1.14 -5.71
C ILE A 85 4.53 0.84 -6.93
N SER A 86 5.85 0.75 -6.73
CA SER A 86 6.77 0.36 -7.79
C SER A 86 6.81 -1.16 -7.93
N ILE A 87 6.32 -1.68 -9.05
CA ILE A 87 6.36 -3.13 -9.33
C ILE A 87 7.80 -3.63 -9.52
N ASP A 88 8.69 -2.78 -10.01
CA ASP A 88 10.10 -3.13 -10.20
C ASP A 88 10.80 -3.32 -8.85
N ARG A 89 10.57 -2.41 -7.88
CA ARG A 89 11.03 -2.62 -6.50
C ARG A 89 10.41 -3.86 -5.85
N ILE A 90 9.12 -4.11 -6.04
CA ILE A 90 8.47 -5.31 -5.48
C ILE A 90 9.15 -6.59 -5.96
N ARG A 91 9.50 -6.67 -7.25
CA ARG A 91 10.19 -7.84 -7.81
C ARG A 91 11.60 -8.00 -7.24
N ASP A 92 12.34 -6.91 -7.13
CA ASP A 92 13.70 -6.92 -6.59
C ASP A 92 13.73 -7.25 -5.09
N ASN A 93 12.78 -6.70 -4.33
CA ASN A 93 12.57 -7.02 -2.92
C ASN A 93 12.18 -8.49 -2.74
N ALA A 94 11.23 -8.99 -3.54
CA ALA A 94 10.80 -10.38 -3.48
C ALA A 94 11.98 -11.35 -3.70
N ALA A 95 12.84 -11.05 -4.68
CA ALA A 95 14.06 -11.83 -4.93
C ALA A 95 15.05 -11.74 -3.74
N SER A 96 15.26 -10.55 -3.20
CA SER A 96 16.18 -10.30 -2.08
C SER A 96 15.74 -10.97 -0.79
N PHE A 97 14.44 -10.91 -0.48
CA PHE A 97 13.83 -11.52 0.70
C PHE A 97 13.45 -12.99 0.51
N LYS A 98 13.68 -13.55 -0.67
CA LYS A 98 13.31 -14.93 -1.03
C LYS A 98 11.83 -15.22 -0.78
N THR A 99 10.97 -14.26 -1.10
CA THR A 99 9.52 -14.37 -1.01
C THR A 99 8.89 -14.29 -2.41
N SER A 100 7.58 -14.52 -2.51
CA SER A 100 6.87 -14.37 -3.77
C SER A 100 6.57 -12.90 -4.06
N GLU A 101 6.60 -12.50 -5.35
CA GLU A 101 6.17 -11.16 -5.81
C GLU A 101 4.79 -10.81 -5.26
N ARG A 102 3.89 -11.81 -5.19
CA ARG A 102 2.55 -11.66 -4.62
C ARG A 102 2.57 -11.29 -3.14
N ASP A 103 3.36 -12.00 -2.33
CA ASP A 103 3.38 -11.75 -0.88
C ASP A 103 4.08 -10.43 -0.55
N GLU A 104 5.12 -10.07 -1.29
CA GLU A 104 5.76 -8.76 -1.17
C GLU A 104 4.81 -7.64 -1.57
N LEU A 105 4.09 -7.78 -2.69
CA LEU A 105 3.09 -6.81 -3.12
C LEU A 105 2.01 -6.61 -2.06
N HIS A 106 1.46 -7.70 -1.52
CA HIS A 106 0.44 -7.63 -0.48
C HIS A 106 0.97 -6.99 0.81
N ARG A 107 2.23 -7.29 1.18
CA ARG A 107 2.90 -6.64 2.31
C ARG A 107 3.00 -5.14 2.09
N VAL A 108 3.42 -4.68 0.92
CA VAL A 108 3.52 -3.24 0.58
C VAL A 108 2.14 -2.57 0.49
N ILE A 109 1.11 -3.25 -0.04
CA ILE A 109 -0.28 -2.75 -0.02
C ILE A 109 -0.73 -2.47 1.42
N ILE A 110 -0.55 -3.42 2.34
CA ILE A 110 -0.91 -3.23 3.75
C ILE A 110 -0.04 -2.18 4.41
N HIS A 111 1.24 -2.13 4.07
CA HIS A 111 2.14 -1.10 4.57
C HIS A 111 1.62 0.31 4.23
N GLY A 112 1.17 0.52 2.99
CA GLY A 112 0.51 1.76 2.58
C GLY A 112 -0.75 2.09 3.38
N ILE A 113 -1.61 1.10 3.59
CA ILE A 113 -2.83 1.25 4.39
C ILE A 113 -2.52 1.56 5.86
N LEU A 114 -1.55 0.89 6.46
CA LEU A 114 -1.12 1.15 7.83
C LEU A 114 -0.57 2.58 7.99
N HIS A 115 0.13 3.10 6.97
CA HIS A 115 0.54 4.50 6.94
C HIS A 115 -0.65 5.47 6.96
N LEU A 116 -1.69 5.21 6.15
CA LEU A 116 -2.93 6.00 6.18
C LEU A 116 -3.66 5.89 7.53
N LEU A 117 -3.56 4.75 8.21
CA LEU A 117 -4.08 4.54 9.55
C LEU A 117 -3.24 5.23 10.66
N GLY A 118 -2.18 5.96 10.29
CA GLY A 118 -1.33 6.72 11.21
C GLY A 118 -0.17 5.92 11.81
N TYR A 119 0.06 4.68 11.38
CA TYR A 119 1.23 3.93 11.80
C TYR A 119 2.50 4.50 11.14
N LYS A 120 3.55 4.59 11.94
CA LYS A 120 4.88 5.06 11.51
C LYS A 120 5.85 3.89 11.50
N ASP A 121 6.85 3.97 10.65
CA ASP A 121 7.89 2.96 10.46
C ASP A 121 9.29 3.49 10.82
N LYS A 122 9.40 4.80 11.13
CA LYS A 122 10.64 5.45 11.55
C LYS A 122 10.95 5.16 13.02
N GLY A 123 12.10 4.54 13.27
CA GLY A 123 12.57 4.19 14.61
C GLY A 123 12.30 2.72 14.97
N LYS A 124 13.09 2.19 15.91
CA LYS A 124 13.12 0.74 16.18
C LYS A 124 11.79 0.19 16.71
N GLU A 125 11.12 0.93 17.60
CA GLU A 125 9.85 0.50 18.20
C GLU A 125 8.71 0.57 17.18
N HIS A 126 8.57 1.72 16.51
CA HIS A 126 7.59 1.92 15.44
C HIS A 126 7.72 0.89 14.32
N LYS A 127 8.95 0.63 13.86
CA LYS A 127 9.22 -0.43 12.87
C LYS A 127 8.79 -1.82 13.36
N ALA A 128 9.04 -2.14 14.62
CA ALA A 128 8.62 -3.44 15.18
C ALA A 128 7.10 -3.56 15.22
N THR A 129 6.39 -2.50 15.63
CA THR A 129 4.92 -2.45 15.60
C THR A 129 4.37 -2.57 14.18
N MET A 130 4.92 -1.81 13.23
CA MET A 130 4.55 -1.85 11.81
C MET A 130 4.73 -3.26 11.25
N THR A 131 5.90 -3.86 11.46
CA THR A 131 6.21 -5.21 11.00
C THR A 131 5.26 -6.26 11.60
N ALA A 132 4.90 -6.11 12.88
CA ALA A 132 3.95 -7.03 13.53
C ALA A 132 2.56 -6.92 12.92
N LYS A 133 2.08 -5.70 12.65
CA LYS A 133 0.78 -5.44 12.01
C LYS A 133 0.74 -5.93 10.57
N GLU A 134 1.79 -5.68 9.79
CA GLU A 134 1.94 -6.22 8.44
C GLU A 134 1.81 -7.75 8.44
N ASN A 135 2.53 -8.43 9.34
CA ASN A 135 2.48 -9.89 9.45
C ASN A 135 1.09 -10.39 9.88
N GLN A 136 0.45 -9.70 10.83
CA GLN A 136 -0.90 -10.02 11.28
C GLN A 136 -1.90 -9.99 10.11
N TYR A 137 -1.91 -8.91 9.34
CA TYR A 137 -2.85 -8.76 8.23
C TYR A 137 -2.50 -9.66 7.04
N LEU A 138 -1.21 -9.89 6.78
CA LEU A 138 -0.76 -10.83 5.76
C LEU A 138 -1.21 -12.26 6.07
N GLN A 139 -1.20 -12.68 7.35
CA GLN A 139 -1.70 -13.98 7.79
C GLN A 139 -3.22 -14.10 7.76
N ALA A 140 -3.95 -12.99 7.92
CA ALA A 140 -5.41 -12.95 7.82
C ALA A 140 -5.91 -13.15 6.38
N ARG A 141 -5.03 -13.03 5.38
CA ARG A 141 -5.32 -13.25 3.97
C ARG A 141 -5.55 -14.73 3.68
N THR A 142 -6.62 -15.07 2.96
CA THR A 142 -7.00 -16.46 2.63
C THR A 142 -6.74 -16.86 1.17
N PHE A 143 -5.99 -16.04 0.42
CA PHE A 143 -5.89 -16.13 -1.05
C PHE A 143 -4.46 -16.03 -1.62
#